data_AF-A0A098PV52-F1
#
_entry.id   AF-A0A098PV52-F1
#
_cell.length_a   1.000
_cell.length_b   1.000
_cell.length_c   1.000
_cell.angle_alpha   90.00
_cell.angle_beta   90.00
_cell.angle_gamma   90.00
#
_symmetry.space_group_name_H-M   'P 1'
#
loop_
_entity.id
_entity.type
_entity.pdbx_description
1 polymer ?
#
loop_
_entity_poly.entity_id
_entity_poly.type
_entity_poly.pdbx_seq_one_letter_code
_entity_poly.pdbx_strand_id
1 'polypeptide(L)' 'MTGKPWRGAWLSVFAHTHNAPSDTIVCTCMHVSAAAIHAAIDDGTDVAQLKQRLGCGTICGSCMPQLTRLCRQPRLA' A
#
# COMPACT_ATOMS: atom_id res chain seq x y z
N MET A 1 24.64 34.55 -2.01
CA MET A 1 23.35 33.84 -1.91
C MET A 1 23.47 32.43 -2.52
N THR A 2 24.09 31.51 -1.80
CA THR A 2 24.02 30.06 -2.09
C THR A 2 24.20 29.37 -0.75
N GLY A 3 23.09 29.12 -0.06
CA GLY A 3 23.09 28.33 1.16
C GLY A 3 23.43 26.88 0.78
N LYS A 4 24.55 26.37 1.29
CA LYS A 4 24.89 24.95 1.19
C LYS A 4 23.77 24.11 1.82
N PRO A 5 23.27 23.04 1.18
CA PRO A 5 22.34 22.13 1.83
C PRO A 5 23.07 21.33 2.90
N TRP A 6 22.52 21.40 4.10
CA TRP A 6 22.99 20.76 5.32
C TRP A 6 23.08 19.24 5.12
N ARG A 7 24.26 18.66 5.30
CA ARG A 7 24.49 17.20 5.34
C ARG A 7 24.65 16.79 6.80
N GLY A 8 23.58 16.34 7.43
CA GLY A 8 23.62 15.95 8.84
C GLY A 8 22.44 15.05 9.23
N ALA A 9 22.76 14.05 10.05
CA ALA A 9 21.99 12.88 10.48
C ALA A 9 20.56 13.10 11.04
N TRP A 10 20.03 14.33 11.07
CA TRP A 10 18.71 14.62 11.62
C TRP A 10 17.55 14.17 10.72
N LEU A 11 17.80 14.01 9.40
CA LEU A 11 16.75 13.64 8.44
C LEU A 11 16.33 12.17 8.59
N SER A 12 17.17 11.35 9.19
CA SER A 12 16.86 9.94 9.48
C SER A 12 15.78 9.77 10.55
N VAL A 13 15.56 10.78 11.41
CA VAL A 13 14.46 10.76 12.41
C VAL A 13 13.09 10.98 11.75
N PHE A 14 13.03 11.73 10.65
CA PHE A 14 11.79 12.00 9.92
C PHE A 14 11.61 11.15 8.66
N ALA A 15 12.61 10.32 8.33
CA ALA A 15 12.46 9.33 7.29
C ALA A 15 11.37 8.36 7.74
N HIS A 16 10.18 8.49 7.16
CA HIS A 16 9.19 7.43 7.24
C HIS A 16 9.83 6.23 6.55
N THR A 17 10.40 5.33 7.35
CA THR A 17 10.84 4.02 6.90
C THR A 17 9.61 3.36 6.32
N HIS A 18 9.52 3.34 5.00
CA HIS A 18 8.42 2.72 4.29
C HIS A 18 8.62 1.21 4.45
N ASN A 19 8.14 0.70 5.60
CA ASN A 19 8.26 -0.71 5.98
C ASN A 19 7.66 -1.54 4.84
N ALA A 20 8.46 -2.47 4.32
CA ALA A 20 8.02 -3.35 3.25
C ALA A 20 6.83 -4.19 3.76
N PRO A 21 5.63 -4.08 3.17
CA PRO A 21 4.49 -4.87 3.58
C PRO A 21 4.68 -6.31 3.14
N SER A 22 4.79 -7.20 4.12
CA SER A 22 4.56 -8.63 3.92
C SER A 22 3.31 -9.14 4.66
N ASP A 23 2.76 -8.40 5.63
CA ASP A 23 1.51 -8.81 6.31
C ASP A 23 0.67 -7.64 6.85
N THR A 24 0.68 -6.50 6.16
CA THR A 24 -0.16 -5.38 6.60
C THR A 24 -1.61 -5.61 6.16
N ILE A 25 -2.55 -5.54 7.10
CA ILE A 25 -3.98 -5.47 6.79
C ILE A 25 -4.26 -4.18 6.00
N VAL A 26 -4.70 -4.32 4.75
CA VAL A 26 -5.04 -3.22 3.84
C VAL A 26 -6.46 -2.73 4.07
N CYS A 27 -7.39 -3.65 4.33
CA CYS A 27 -8.75 -3.30 4.72
C CYS A 27 -9.08 -3.90 6.09
N THR A 28 -9.07 -3.08 7.14
CA THR A 28 -9.44 -3.53 8.49
C THR A 28 -10.90 -3.95 8.57
N CYS A 29 -11.80 -3.28 7.84
CA CYS A 29 -13.24 -3.62 7.87
C CYS A 29 -13.53 -5.03 7.37
N MET A 30 -12.80 -5.48 6.35
CA MET A 30 -13.00 -6.78 5.71
C MET A 30 -11.85 -7.77 6.01
N HIS A 31 -10.96 -7.39 6.94
CA HIS A 31 -9.77 -8.15 7.32
C HIS A 31 -8.94 -8.64 6.11
N VAL A 32 -8.72 -7.76 5.12
CA VAL A 32 -7.98 -8.12 3.90
C VAL A 32 -6.52 -7.71 4.05
N SER A 33 -5.60 -8.68 3.96
CA SER A 33 -4.16 -8.46 4.00
C SER A 33 -3.58 -8.10 2.63
N ALA A 34 -2.43 -7.41 2.64
CA ALA A 34 -1.68 -7.09 1.43
C ALA A 34 -1.25 -8.35 0.68
N ALA A 35 -0.90 -9.41 1.41
CA ALA A 35 -0.55 -10.72 0.85
C ALA A 35 -1.72 -11.35 0.07
N ALA A 36 -2.94 -11.30 0.62
CA ALA A 36 -4.13 -11.79 -0.06
C ALA A 36 -4.42 -11.01 -1.36
N ILE A 37 -4.21 -9.68 -1.34
CA ILE A 37 -4.35 -8.84 -2.53
C ILE A 37 -3.29 -9.20 -3.57
N HIS A 38 -2.04 -9.42 -3.17
CA HIS A 38 -0.98 -9.82 -4.10
C HIS A 38 -1.24 -11.20 -4.72
N ALA A 39 -1.65 -12.18 -3.93
CA ALA A 39 -2.00 -13.51 -4.43
C ALA A 39 -3.16 -13.45 -5.44
N ALA A 40 -4.16 -12.60 -5.20
CA ALA A 40 -5.24 -12.38 -6.14
C ALA A 40 -4.76 -11.70 -7.43
N ILE A 41 -3.88 -10.69 -7.35
CA ILE A 41 -3.32 -10.03 -8.53
C ILE A 41 -2.48 -11.00 -9.36
N ASP A 42 -1.69 -11.87 -8.71
CA ASP A 42 -0.89 -12.93 -9.37
C ASP A 42 -1.78 -13.94 -10.10
N ASP A 43 -2.94 -14.28 -9.52
CA ASP A 43 -3.98 -15.11 -10.16
C ASP A 43 -4.68 -14.39 -11.34
N GLY A 44 -4.35 -13.12 -11.63
CA GLY A 44 -4.97 -12.31 -12.66
C GLY A 44 -6.29 -11.65 -12.22
N THR A 45 -6.58 -11.65 -10.92
CA THR A 45 -7.75 -11.00 -10.34
C THR A 45 -7.49 -9.50 -10.16
N ASP A 46 -8.23 -8.68 -10.91
CA ASP A 46 -8.13 -7.21 -10.86
C ASP A 46 -8.74 -6.61 -9.57
N VAL A 47 -8.34 -5.36 -9.24
CA VAL A 47 -8.90 -4.54 -8.16
C VAL A 47 -10.42 -4.51 -8.16
N ALA A 48 -11.05 -4.43 -9.33
CA ALA A 48 -12.50 -4.39 -9.46
C ALA A 48 -13.14 -5.70 -8.99
N GLN A 49 -12.53 -6.84 -9.32
CA GLN A 49 -12.97 -8.16 -8.86
C GLN A 49 -12.76 -8.32 -7.35
N LEU A 50 -11.60 -7.91 -6.82
CA LEU A 50 -11.34 -7.88 -5.37
C LEU A 50 -12.37 -7.01 -4.64
N LYS A 51 -12.71 -5.84 -5.19
CA LYS A 51 -13.73 -4.95 -4.63
C LYS A 51 -15.13 -5.57 -4.67
N GLN A 52 -15.50 -6.28 -5.74
CA GLN A 52 -16.79 -6.99 -5.81
C GLN A 52 -16.85 -8.21 -4.88
N ARG A 53 -15.76 -8.99 -4.80
CA ARG A 53 -15.65 -10.21 -3.99
C ARG A 53 -15.56 -9.91 -2.49
N LEU A 54 -14.74 -8.93 -2.11
CA LEU A 54 -14.39 -8.63 -0.72
C LEU A 54 -15.06 -7.35 -0.21
N GLY A 55 -15.81 -6.60 -1.02
CA GLY A 55 -16.46 -5.37 -0.58
C GLY A 55 -15.49 -4.27 -0.12
N CYS A 56 -14.22 -4.34 -0.50
CA CYS A 56 -13.23 -3.35 -0.05
C CYS A 56 -13.62 -1.94 -0.50
N GLY A 57 -13.73 -1.01 0.45
CA GLY A 57 -14.04 0.39 0.17
C GLY A 57 -15.52 0.75 0.12
N THR A 58 -16.44 -0.16 0.44
CA THR A 58 -17.89 0.15 0.56
C THR A 58 -18.28 0.69 1.94
N ILE A 59 -17.46 0.47 2.97
CA ILE A 59 -17.73 0.91 4.36
C ILE A 59 -17.00 2.22 4.69
N CYS A 60 -15.66 2.18 4.79
CA CYS A 60 -14.87 3.33 5.21
C CYS A 60 -14.10 4.01 4.08
N GLY A 61 -13.98 3.37 2.91
CA GLY A 61 -13.24 3.88 1.75
C GLY A 61 -11.72 4.03 1.92
N SER A 62 -11.17 3.91 3.14
CA SER A 62 -9.76 4.22 3.43
C SER A 62 -8.76 3.29 2.72
N CYS A 63 -9.18 2.06 2.44
CA CYS A 63 -8.37 1.07 1.74
C CYS A 63 -8.27 1.30 0.23
N MET A 64 -9.15 2.09 -0.39
CA MET A 64 -9.17 2.31 -1.85
C MET A 64 -7.90 2.94 -2.42
N PRO A 65 -7.39 4.08 -1.91
CA PRO A 65 -6.16 4.68 -2.44
C PRO A 65 -4.96 3.74 -2.30
N GLN A 66 -4.93 2.93 -1.24
CA GLN A 66 -3.88 1.94 -1.02
C GLN A 66 -3.98 0.77 -2.00
N LEU A 67 -5.20 0.28 -2.27
CA LEU A 67 -5.46 -0.79 -3.24
C LEU A 67 -5.04 -0.40 -4.66
N THR A 68 -5.43 0.79 -5.11
CA THR A 68 -5.03 1.36 -6.41
C THR A 68 -3.51 1.53 -6.50
N ARG A 69 -2.87 1.94 -5.40
CA ARG A 69 -1.41 2.08 -5.35
C ARG A 69 -0.71 0.72 -5.46
N LEU A 70 -1.21 -0.32 -4.81
CA LEU A 70 -0.66 -1.68 -4.91
C LEU A 70 -0.76 -2.24 -6.33
N CYS A 71 -1.88 -2.01 -7.03
CA CYS A 71 -2.03 -2.47 -8.41
C CYS A 71 -1.25 -1.64 -9.43
N ARG A 72 -1.00 -0.35 -9.15
CA ARG A 72 -0.15 0.49 -9.98
C ARG A 72 1.35 0.31 -9.69
N GLN A 73 1.68 -0.11 -8.48
CA GLN A 73 3.04 -0.38 -8.01
C GLN A 73 3.15 -1.87 -7.68
N PRO A 74 2.87 -2.81 -8.63
CA PRO A 74 3.21 -4.20 -8.42
C PRO A 74 4.71 -4.17 -8.14
N ARG A 75 5.07 -4.45 -6.89
CA ARG A 75 6.44 -4.33 -6.42
C ARG A 75 7.22 -5.27 -7.31
N LEU A 76 8.01 -4.70 -8.23
CA LEU A 76 9.02 -5.45 -8.96
C LEU A 76 9.79 -6.23 -7.88
N ALA A 77 9.62 -7.54 -7.94
CA ALA A 77 10.51 -8.48 -7.29
C ALA A 77 11.94 -8.25 -7.80
#